data_AF-X1N4U9-F1
#
_entry.id   AF-X1N4U9-F1
#
_cell.length_a   1.000
_cell.length_b   1.000
_cell.length_c   1.000
_cell.angle_alpha   90.00
_cell.angle_beta   90.00
_cell.angle_gamma   90.00
#
_symmetry.space_group_name_H-M   'P 1'
#
loop_
_entity.id
_entity.type
_entity.pdbx_description
1 polymer ?
#
loop_
_entity_poly.entity_id
_entity_poly.type
_entity_poly.pdbx_seq_one_letter_code
_entity_poly.pdbx_strand_id
1 'polypeptide(L)'
;MVVEENYIKLEIGVPVRLHFIDHGIMDKIVTDPVLKWKKTVKSLVFKVDRVDGSPADTVFSTLSEKLWAELEPYLAGQRYLNYEFV
;
A
#
# COMPACT_ATOMS: atom_id res chain seq x y z
N MET A 1 -5.43 7.41 -23.11
CA MET A 1 -5.89 7.68 -21.74
C MET A 1 -4.77 7.21 -20.82
N VAL A 2 -3.87 8.12 -20.44
CA VAL A 2 -2.71 7.78 -19.59
C VAL A 2 -3.24 7.76 -18.17
N VAL A 3 -3.46 6.57 -17.62
CA VAL A 3 -3.65 6.43 -16.19
C VAL A 3 -2.26 6.64 -15.61
N GLU A 4 -1.96 7.86 -15.16
CA GLU A 4 -0.75 8.11 -14.37
C GLU A 4 -0.84 7.22 -13.14
N GLU A 5 -0.05 6.16 -13.17
CA GLU A 5 0.09 5.17 -12.12
C GLU A 5 0.76 5.84 -10.92
N ASN A 6 -0.01 6.59 -10.12
CA ASN A 6 0.49 7.28 -8.93
C ASN A 6 0.56 6.31 -7.73
N TYR A 7 1.31 5.22 -7.89
CA TYR A 7 1.54 4.26 -6.83
C TYR A 7 3.03 4.01 -6.61
N ILE A 8 3.38 3.75 -5.36
CA ILE A 8 4.77 3.46 -4.98
C ILE A 8 5.14 2.06 -5.46
N LYS A 9 6.17 1.97 -6.31
CA LYS A 9 6.83 0.71 -6.69
C LYS A 9 8.04 0.53 -5.79
N LEU A 10 7.98 -0.45 -4.88
CA LEU A 10 9.13 -0.83 -4.05
C LEU A 10 10.11 -1.67 -4.89
N GLU A 11 11.35 -1.24 -4.98
CA GLU A 11 12.43 -2.00 -5.63
C GLU A 11 13.09 -2.95 -4.63
N ILE A 12 13.43 -4.16 -5.11
CA ILE A 12 14.05 -5.17 -4.25
C ILE A 12 15.44 -4.69 -3.81
N GLY A 13 15.63 -4.60 -2.50
CA GLY A 13 16.91 -4.21 -1.89
C GLY A 13 17.09 -2.70 -1.70
N VAL A 14 16.12 -1.88 -2.11
CA VAL A 14 16.13 -0.43 -1.86
C VAL A 14 15.12 -0.15 -0.73
N PRO A 15 15.58 0.16 0.49
CA PRO A 15 14.67 0.57 1.56
C PRO A 15 14.06 1.92 1.22
N VAL A 16 12.74 2.05 1.36
CA VAL A 16 12.00 3.29 1.09
C VAL A 16 11.22 3.65 2.34
N ARG A 17 11.37 4.88 2.82
CA ARG A 17 10.64 5.35 4.02
C ARG A 17 9.32 5.96 3.63
N LEU A 18 8.23 5.46 4.19
CA LEU A 18 6.87 5.92 3.92
C LEU A 18 6.21 6.45 5.17
N HIS A 19 5.57 7.60 5.05
CA HIS A 19 4.65 8.12 6.05
C HIS A 19 3.22 8.07 5.50
N PHE A 20 2.30 7.55 6.32
CA PHE A 20 0.91 7.35 5.92
C PHE A 20 0.01 8.34 6.64
N ILE A 21 -0.98 8.90 5.92
CA ILE A 21 -1.94 9.86 6.48
C ILE A 21 -3.38 9.37 6.47
N ASP A 22 -3.69 8.35 5.68
CA ASP A 22 -5.02 7.75 5.63
C ASP A 22 -4.93 6.31 5.12
N HIS A 23 -5.96 5.51 5.40
CA HIS A 23 -6.05 4.15 4.88
C HIS A 23 -7.47 3.74 4.53
N GLY A 24 -7.59 2.74 3.66
CA GLY A 24 -8.85 2.12 3.29
C GLY A 24 -8.64 0.70 2.78
N ILE A 25 -9.71 -0.09 2.83
CA ILE A 25 -9.75 -1.44 2.28
C ILE A 25 -10.53 -1.38 0.96
N MET A 26 -9.90 -1.77 -0.14
CA MET A 26 -10.51 -1.77 -1.47
C MET A 26 -10.50 -3.17 -2.06
N ASP A 27 -11.60 -3.56 -2.69
CA ASP A 27 -11.66 -4.81 -3.44
C ASP A 27 -10.95 -4.64 -4.79
N LYS A 28 -9.97 -5.51 -5.07
CA LYS A 28 -9.27 -5.60 -6.35
C LYS A 28 -9.59 -6.93 -7.02
N ILE A 29 -9.84 -6.89 -8.32
CA ILE A 29 -9.97 -8.09 -9.15
C ILE A 29 -8.57 -8.46 -9.62
N VAL A 30 -8.04 -9.57 -9.12
CA VAL A 30 -6.77 -10.14 -9.58
C VAL A 30 -7.07 -11.34 -10.47
N THR A 31 -6.37 -11.41 -11.59
CA THR A 31 -6.44 -12.57 -12.48
C THR A 31 -5.31 -13.52 -12.16
N ASP A 32 -5.64 -14.76 -11.84
CA ASP A 32 -4.64 -15.81 -11.62
C ASP A 32 -3.84 -16.02 -12.92
N PRO A 33 -2.50 -15.90 -12.89
CA PRO A 33 -1.69 -15.98 -14.10
C PRO A 33 -1.70 -17.39 -14.72
N VAL A 34 -1.94 -18.43 -13.93
CA VAL A 34 -1.92 -19.84 -14.32
C VAL A 34 -3.31 -20.29 -14.79
N LEU A 35 -4.34 -20.06 -13.98
CA LEU A 35 -5.70 -20.55 -14.22
C LEU A 35 -6.58 -19.56 -14.98
N LYS A 36 -6.10 -18.31 -15.19
CA LYS A 36 -6.84 -17.20 -15.82
C LYS A 36 -8.18 -16.86 -15.16
N TRP A 37 -8.40 -17.33 -13.94
CA TRP A 37 -9.61 -17.03 -13.17
C TRP A 37 -9.49 -15.67 -12.48
N LYS A 38 -10.60 -14.94 -12.46
CA LYS A 38 -10.71 -13.68 -11.74
C LYS A 38 -11.12 -13.96 -10.30
N LYS A 39 -10.32 -13.52 -9.35
CA LYS A 39 -10.62 -13.55 -7.93
C LYS A 39 -10.70 -12.12 -7.40
N THR A 40 -11.71 -11.85 -6.60
CA THR A 40 -11.76 -10.61 -5.81
C THR A 40 -10.93 -10.79 -4.55
N VAL A 41 -9.98 -9.90 -4.34
CA VAL A 41 -9.11 -9.86 -3.16
C VAL A 41 -9.20 -8.49 -2.51
N LYS A 42 -9.12 -8.46 -1.18
CA LYS A 42 -9.07 -7.20 -0.43
C LYS A 42 -7.64 -6.65 -0.47
N SER A 43 -7.52 -5.37 -0.77
CA SER A 43 -6.26 -4.62 -0.77
C SER A 43 -6.31 -3.55 0.32
N LEU A 44 -5.27 -3.49 1.14
CA LEU A 44 -5.07 -2.39 2.07
C LEU A 44 -4.37 -1.28 1.30
N VAL A 45 -4.99 -0.11 1.27
CA VAL A 45 -4.50 1.07 0.54
C VAL A 45 -4.24 2.16 1.56
N PHE A 46 -3.08 2.78 1.49
CA PHE A 46 -2.68 3.93 2.28
C PHE A 46 -2.46 5.13 1.39
N LYS A 47 -2.86 6.30 1.87
CA LYS A 47 -2.42 7.58 1.33
C LYS A 47 -1.08 7.95 1.95
N VAL A 48 -0.12 8.29 1.10
CA VAL A 48 1.25 8.63 1.48
C VAL A 48 1.46 10.12 1.23
N ASP A 49 1.88 10.85 2.26
CA ASP A 49 2.25 12.27 2.17
C ASP A 49 3.77 12.50 2.18
N ARG A 50 4.57 11.48 2.56
CA ARG A 50 6.03 11.54 2.52
C ARG A 50 6.68 10.25 2.05
N VAL A 51 7.68 10.41 1.18
CA VAL A 51 8.57 9.35 0.71
C VAL A 51 10.00 9.81 0.95
N ASP A 52 10.78 9.03 1.71
CA ASP A 52 12.17 9.33 2.07
C ASP A 52 12.37 10.74 2.66
N GLY A 53 11.42 11.16 3.50
CA GLY A 53 11.41 12.48 4.14
C GLY A 53 11.00 13.65 3.23
N SER A 54 10.77 13.39 1.94
CA SER A 54 10.29 14.39 0.97
C SER A 54 8.76 14.34 0.86
N PRO A 55 8.08 15.50 0.73
CA PRO A 55 6.64 15.52 0.48
C PRO A 55 6.29 14.76 -0.81
N ALA A 56 5.25 13.95 -0.74
CA ALA A 56 4.68 13.20 -1.84
C ALA A 56 3.15 13.28 -1.78
N ASP A 57 2.47 13.01 -2.89
CA ASP A 57 1.02 12.79 -2.89
C ASP A 57 0.76 11.56 -3.75
N THR A 58 0.81 10.39 -3.11
CA THR A 58 0.75 9.10 -3.79
C THR A 58 0.05 8.06 -2.91
N VAL A 59 -0.17 6.86 -3.45
CA VAL A 59 -0.77 5.76 -2.70
C VAL A 59 0.16 4.55 -2.62
N PHE A 60 0.14 3.91 -1.46
CA PHE A 60 0.75 2.60 -1.26
C PHE A 60 -0.36 1.58 -1.11
N SER A 61 -0.30 0.46 -1.83
CA SER A 61 -1.29 -0.61 -1.65
C SER A 61 -0.62 -1.97 -1.54
N THR A 62 -1.11 -2.79 -0.63
CA THR A 62 -0.65 -4.16 -0.47
C THR A 62 -1.80 -5.16 -0.64
N LEU A 63 -1.46 -6.27 -1.30
CA LEU A 63 -2.27 -7.48 -1.40
C LEU A 63 -1.67 -8.64 -0.58
N SER A 64 -0.49 -8.43 0.03
CA SER A 64 0.20 -9.45 0.81
C SER A 64 -0.45 -9.57 2.19
N GLU A 65 -0.98 -10.76 2.50
CA GLU A 65 -1.57 -11.05 3.81
C GLU A 65 -0.54 -10.90 4.95
N LYS A 66 0.73 -11.22 4.69
CA LYS A 66 1.80 -11.06 5.69
C LYS A 66 2.02 -9.58 6.01
N LEU A 67 2.18 -8.75 4.98
CA LEU A 67 2.40 -7.31 5.17
C LEU A 67 1.16 -6.67 5.82
N TRP A 68 -0.04 -7.15 5.47
CA TRP A 68 -1.26 -6.74 6.12
C TRP A 68 -1.22 -7.02 7.63
N ALA A 69 -0.88 -8.24 8.02
CA ALA A 69 -0.80 -8.63 9.43
C ALA A 69 0.23 -7.80 10.21
N GLU A 70 1.31 -7.37 9.57
CA GLU A 70 2.31 -6.48 10.16
C GLU A 70 1.79 -5.04 10.35
N LEU A 71 0.92 -4.55 9.44
CA LEU A 71 0.35 -3.21 9.49
C LEU A 71 -0.94 -3.11 10.32
N GLU A 72 -1.68 -4.20 10.46
CA GLU A 72 -2.95 -4.27 11.19
C GLU A 72 -2.92 -3.67 12.60
N PRO A 73 -1.88 -3.90 13.44
CA PRO A 73 -1.81 -3.30 14.77
C PRO A 73 -1.75 -1.77 14.76
N TYR A 74 -1.30 -1.17 13.66
CA TYR A 74 -1.19 0.28 13.50
C TYR A 74 -2.47 0.91 12.96
N LEU A 75 -3.38 0.13 12.37
CA LEU A 75 -4.66 0.63 11.86
C LEU A 75 -5.57 1.09 13.00
N ALA A 76 -5.54 0.37 14.12
CA ALA A 76 -6.33 0.70 15.30
C ALA A 76 -5.96 2.09 15.84
N GLY A 77 -6.93 2.99 15.86
CA GLY A 77 -6.72 4.38 16.29
C GLY A 77 -5.76 5.17 15.38
N GLN A 78 -5.56 4.72 14.14
CA GLN A 78 -4.68 5.35 13.15
C GLN A 78 -3.26 5.60 13.69
N ARG A 79 -2.72 4.66 14.48
CA ARG A 79 -1.41 4.78 15.08
C ARG A 79 -0.30 5.01 14.06
N TYR A 80 -0.45 4.47 12.84
CA TYR A 80 0.48 4.67 11.73
C TYR A 80 0.80 6.14 11.42
N LEU A 81 -0.09 7.09 11.78
CA LEU A 81 0.14 8.54 11.63
C LEU A 81 1.35 9.07 12.41
N ASN A 82 1.86 8.28 13.37
CA ASN A 82 3.00 8.67 14.21
C ASN A 82 4.28 7.90 13.86
N TYR A 83 4.30 7.16 12.75
CA TYR A 83 5.41 6.30 12.36
C TYR A 83 5.83 6.54 10.92
N GLU A 84 7.12 6.32 10.66
CA GLU A 84 7.67 6.13 9.33
C GLU A 84 8.00 4.64 9.16
N PHE A 85 7.54 4.05 8.07
CA PHE A 85 7.70 2.63 7.76
C PHE A 85 8.80 2.45 6.71
N VAL A 86 9.65 1.44 6.86
CA VAL A 86 10.80 1.16 5.97
C VAL A 86 10.81 -0.29 5.53
#